data_AF-A0A0G2I0X4-F1
#
_entry.id   AF-A0A0G2I0X4-F1
#
_cell.length_a   1.000
_cell.length_b   1.000
_cell.length_c   1.000
_cell.angle_alpha   90.00
_cell.angle_beta   90.00
_cell.angle_gamma   90.00
#
_symmetry.space_group_name_H-M   'P 1'
#
loop_
_entity.id
_entity.type
_entity.pdbx_description
1 polymer ?
#
loop_
_entity_poly.entity_id
_entity_poly.type
_entity_poly.pdbx_seq_one_letter_code
_entity_poly.pdbx_strand_id
1 'polypeptide(L)'
;MHPRRSTTLSEQHAVTIPHILVESTIFIAYPGRSYSYTHIVHHYGILLQETQIASEPMPSSPPQAISTEPMFTMHFNTYIQSQLRCLAPQLANMPLTPVTVDIGDAATIIDNYRPDVAFFTADASPNRCPGDLKVSWKWETGYRTSQVPAERKEYMQVLSQVNYYMKQHHARYRYVLSDIELVPIKRVDENGNLLVAQAIPWEAKGPECVTVLLGLWYLGMLSAANYDWQLL
;
A
#
# COMPACT_ATOMS: atom_id res chain seq x y z
N MET A 1 -40.23 -8.31 -26.99
CA MET A 1 -40.36 -9.01 -25.69
C MET A 1 -39.01 -9.63 -25.37
N HIS A 2 -38.17 -8.94 -24.59
CA HIS A 2 -36.86 -9.45 -24.16
C HIS A 2 -36.90 -9.75 -22.66
N PRO A 3 -36.41 -10.91 -22.20
CA PRO A 3 -36.41 -11.22 -20.78
C PRO A 3 -35.26 -10.47 -20.10
N ARG A 4 -35.60 -9.73 -19.03
CA ARG A 4 -34.64 -9.14 -18.09
C ARG A 4 -33.93 -10.28 -17.35
N ARG A 5 -32.61 -10.39 -17.49
CA ARG A 5 -31.79 -11.19 -16.57
C ARG A 5 -31.55 -10.37 -15.30
N SER A 6 -32.22 -10.79 -14.24
CA SER A 6 -31.90 -10.45 -12.86
C SER A 6 -30.47 -10.93 -12.58
N THR A 7 -29.56 -10.01 -12.31
CA THR A 7 -28.23 -10.30 -11.77
C THR A 7 -28.31 -9.98 -10.29
N THR A 8 -28.43 -11.04 -9.48
CA THR A 8 -28.22 -10.97 -8.04
C THR A 8 -26.76 -10.61 -7.80
N LEU A 9 -26.53 -9.35 -7.41
CA LEU A 9 -25.28 -8.85 -6.87
C LEU A 9 -24.88 -9.74 -5.69
N SER A 10 -23.69 -10.31 -5.73
CA SER A 10 -23.07 -10.89 -4.55
C SER A 10 -22.87 -9.78 -3.53
N GLU A 11 -23.57 -9.86 -2.41
CA GLU A 11 -23.32 -9.05 -1.22
C GLU A 11 -21.87 -9.28 -0.78
N GLN A 12 -20.96 -8.41 -1.21
CA GLN A 12 -19.77 -8.13 -0.43
C GLN A 12 -20.28 -7.53 0.88
N HIS A 13 -20.15 -8.29 1.97
CA HIS A 13 -20.35 -7.77 3.31
C HIS A 13 -19.41 -6.58 3.50
N ALA A 14 -19.94 -5.38 3.25
CA ALA A 14 -19.42 -4.17 3.85
C ALA A 14 -19.55 -4.37 5.36
N VAL A 15 -18.46 -4.79 6.00
CA VAL A 15 -18.34 -4.69 7.45
C VAL A 15 -18.57 -3.23 7.74
N THR A 16 -19.75 -2.94 8.29
CA THR A 16 -20.09 -1.61 8.78
C THR A 16 -19.17 -1.39 9.97
N ILE A 17 -17.99 -0.81 9.71
CA ILE A 17 -17.14 -0.28 10.77
C ILE A 17 -18.05 0.73 11.47
N PRO A 18 -18.33 0.59 12.79
CA PRO A 18 -19.12 1.57 13.51
C PRO A 18 -18.50 2.93 13.22
N HIS A 19 -19.34 3.95 13.01
CA HIS A 19 -18.95 5.33 12.74
C HIS A 19 -17.95 5.82 13.80
N ILE A 20 -16.67 5.52 13.59
CA ILE A 20 -15.57 6.15 14.31
C ILE A 20 -15.00 7.12 13.30
N LEU A 21 -15.65 8.28 13.22
CA LEU A 21 -14.91 9.50 12.94
C LEU A 21 -13.95 9.65 14.13
N VAL A 22 -12.82 8.94 14.10
CA VAL A 22 -11.71 9.32 14.98
C VAL A 22 -11.30 10.66 14.42
N GLU A 23 -11.37 11.71 15.24
CA GLU A 23 -10.71 13.00 15.00
C GLU A 23 -9.18 12.78 14.96
N SER A 24 -8.72 11.98 14.00
CA SER A 24 -7.32 11.83 13.67
C SER A 24 -6.99 13.04 12.84
N THR A 25 -6.07 13.86 13.34
CA THR A 25 -5.56 14.97 12.56
C THR A 25 -4.70 14.35 11.46
N ILE A 26 -5.22 14.35 10.23
CA ILE A 26 -4.44 13.93 9.06
C ILE A 26 -3.45 15.05 8.79
N PHE A 27 -2.24 14.89 9.31
CA PHE A 27 -1.15 15.79 9.00
C PHE A 27 -0.61 15.42 7.64
N ILE A 28 -0.98 16.21 6.65
CA ILE A 28 -0.29 16.12 5.38
C ILE A 28 1.03 16.83 5.60
N ALA A 29 2.02 16.07 6.07
CA ALA A 29 3.36 16.47 5.78
C ALA A 29 3.41 16.54 4.26
N TYR A 30 3.83 17.68 3.74
CA TYR A 30 4.78 17.62 2.67
C TYR A 30 6.10 17.18 3.33
N PRO A 31 6.59 15.93 3.18
CA PRO A 31 8.00 15.72 3.31
C PRO A 31 8.43 15.08 2.00
N GLY A 32 8.75 15.89 1.01
CA GLY A 32 9.55 15.46 -0.15
C GLY A 32 10.94 14.93 0.24
N ARG A 33 11.18 14.53 1.51
CA ARG A 33 12.42 13.93 1.97
C ARG A 33 12.27 12.43 2.19
N SER A 34 11.37 11.95 3.05
CA SER A 34 11.39 10.52 3.47
C SER A 34 10.96 9.51 2.40
N TYR A 35 10.17 9.91 1.39
CA TYR A 35 9.79 9.09 0.23
C TYR A 35 10.32 9.67 -1.09
N SER A 36 11.48 10.31 -1.06
CA SER A 36 12.17 10.82 -2.25
C SER A 36 13.21 9.84 -2.76
N TYR A 37 13.47 9.86 -4.07
CA TYR A 37 14.54 9.07 -4.66
C TYR A 37 15.88 9.33 -3.97
N THR A 38 16.21 10.59 -3.74
CA THR A 38 17.45 11.01 -3.07
C THR A 38 17.60 10.38 -1.70
N HIS A 39 16.52 10.26 -0.94
CA HIS A 39 16.56 9.65 0.38
C HIS A 39 16.69 8.13 0.31
N ILE A 40 15.95 7.49 -0.59
CA ILE A 40 16.04 6.03 -0.80
C ILE A 40 17.46 5.65 -1.21
N VAL A 41 18.06 6.36 -2.17
CA VAL A 41 19.44 6.11 -2.62
C VAL A 41 20.46 6.48 -1.54
N HIS A 42 20.24 7.53 -0.75
CA HIS A 42 21.14 7.85 0.35
C HIS A 42 21.22 6.72 1.39
N HIS A 43 20.09 6.07 1.71
CA HIS A 43 20.03 5.02 2.72
C HIS A 43 20.34 3.61 2.18
N TYR A 44 19.97 3.33 0.93
CA TYR A 44 20.04 1.99 0.36
C TYR A 44 20.70 1.93 -1.02
N GLY A 45 21.38 2.98 -1.45
CA GLY A 45 21.98 3.06 -2.79
C GLY A 45 22.99 1.95 -3.07
N ILE A 46 23.79 1.55 -2.08
CA ILE A 46 24.73 0.42 -2.20
C ILE A 46 23.96 -0.87 -2.48
N LEU A 47 22.93 -1.17 -1.68
CA LEU A 47 22.09 -2.36 -1.86
C LEU A 47 21.39 -2.36 -3.23
N LEU A 48 20.87 -1.21 -3.66
CA LEU A 48 20.22 -1.05 -4.96
C LEU A 48 21.19 -1.24 -6.14
N GLN A 49 22.48 -0.92 -5.97
CA GLN A 49 23.51 -1.17 -6.98
C GLN A 49 23.93 -2.65 -7.04
N GLU A 50 23.93 -3.34 -5.91
CA GLU A 50 24.32 -4.75 -5.79
C GLU A 50 23.16 -5.72 -6.10
N THR A 51 21.92 -5.23 -6.09
CA THR A 51 20.73 -6.04 -6.40
C THR A 51 20.55 -6.18 -7.91
N GLN A 52 20.75 -7.39 -8.43
CA GLN A 52 20.33 -7.72 -9.79
C GLN A 52 18.83 -8.04 -9.80
N ILE A 53 18.05 -7.12 -10.35
CA ILE A 53 16.63 -7.36 -10.64
C ILE A 53 16.57 -8.03 -12.01
N ALA A 54 15.87 -9.16 -12.11
CA ALA A 54 15.56 -9.73 -13.42
C ALA A 54 14.84 -8.64 -14.24
N SER A 55 15.30 -8.38 -15.45
CA SER A 55 14.60 -7.50 -16.40
C SER A 55 13.32 -8.19 -16.86
N GLU A 56 12.35 -8.33 -15.97
CA GLU A 56 10.98 -8.60 -16.33
C GLU A 56 10.37 -7.26 -16.72
N PRO A 57 10.07 -7.03 -18.01
CA PRO A 57 9.43 -5.80 -18.41
C PRO A 57 8.08 -5.74 -17.70
N MET A 58 7.89 -4.72 -16.86
CA MET A 58 6.55 -4.29 -16.48
C MET A 58 5.73 -4.16 -17.77
N PRO A 59 4.49 -4.69 -17.82
CA PRO A 59 3.67 -4.57 -19.02
C PRO A 59 3.68 -3.11 -19.46
N SER A 60 4.09 -2.88 -20.72
CA SER A 60 4.20 -1.53 -21.27
C SER A 60 2.87 -0.83 -21.10
N SER A 61 2.87 0.26 -20.34
CA SER A 61 1.65 1.05 -20.08
C SER A 61 0.93 1.43 -21.38
N PRO A 62 -0.42 1.53 -21.35
CA PRO A 62 -1.22 1.48 -20.13
C PRO A 62 -1.48 0.04 -19.66
N PRO A 63 -1.63 -0.17 -18.34
CA PRO A 63 -2.18 -1.43 -17.79
C PRO A 63 -3.43 -1.81 -18.59
N GLN A 64 -3.58 -3.09 -18.91
CA GLN A 64 -4.79 -3.57 -19.58
C GLN A 64 -6.00 -3.06 -18.81
N ALA A 65 -6.96 -2.43 -19.52
CA ALA A 65 -8.06 -1.70 -18.89
C ALA A 65 -8.70 -2.52 -17.76
N ILE A 66 -8.63 -1.98 -16.55
CA ILE A 66 -9.21 -2.60 -15.37
C ILE A 66 -10.68 -2.21 -15.37
N SER A 67 -11.55 -3.20 -15.56
CA SER A 67 -13.00 -2.99 -15.57
C SER A 67 -13.68 -3.45 -14.29
N THR A 68 -12.94 -4.17 -13.43
CA THR A 68 -13.46 -4.72 -12.17
C THR A 68 -12.35 -4.73 -11.10
N GLU A 69 -12.73 -4.65 -9.82
CA GLU A 69 -11.76 -4.75 -8.71
C GLU A 69 -10.98 -6.07 -8.70
N PRO A 70 -11.59 -7.25 -8.92
CA PRO A 70 -10.84 -8.51 -8.92
C PRO A 70 -9.75 -8.56 -10.00
N MET A 71 -9.94 -7.88 -11.14
CA MET A 71 -8.89 -7.77 -12.17
C MET A 71 -7.68 -7.02 -11.65
N PHE A 72 -7.87 -5.95 -10.88
CA PHE A 72 -6.77 -5.22 -10.29
C PHE A 72 -6.00 -6.06 -9.29
N THR A 73 -6.69 -6.76 -8.38
CA THR A 73 -6.07 -7.71 -7.44
C THR A 73 -5.27 -8.79 -8.18
N MET A 74 -5.81 -9.35 -9.26
CA MET A 74 -5.12 -10.34 -10.09
C MET A 74 -3.85 -9.77 -10.73
N HIS A 75 -3.92 -8.55 -11.28
CA HIS A 75 -2.76 -7.88 -11.88
C HIS A 75 -1.67 -7.59 -10.83
N PHE A 76 -2.06 -7.14 -9.63
CA PHE A 76 -1.11 -6.94 -8.52
C PHE A 76 -0.37 -8.25 -8.19
N ASN A 77 -1.10 -9.35 -8.00
CA ASN A 77 -0.51 -10.64 -7.65
C ASN A 77 0.39 -11.20 -8.77
N THR A 78 0.04 -10.95 -10.04
CA THR A 78 0.79 -11.49 -11.18
C THR A 78 2.09 -10.74 -11.44
N TYR A 79 2.09 -9.41 -11.34
CA TYR A 79 3.22 -8.59 -11.79
C TYR A 79 4.02 -7.96 -10.66
N ILE A 80 3.36 -7.58 -9.57
CA ILE A 80 4.00 -6.80 -8.50
C ILE A 80 4.54 -7.73 -7.42
N GLN A 81 3.74 -8.72 -7.01
CA GLN A 81 4.13 -9.63 -5.94
C GLN A 81 5.35 -10.49 -6.31
N SER A 82 5.44 -10.97 -7.56
CA SER A 82 6.58 -11.75 -8.06
C SER A 82 7.88 -10.96 -7.97
N GLN A 83 7.86 -9.70 -8.40
CA GLN A 83 9.04 -8.83 -8.41
C GLN A 83 9.48 -8.44 -7.00
N LEU A 84 8.55 -8.24 -6.07
CA LEU A 84 8.87 -7.96 -4.66
C LEU A 84 9.55 -9.16 -3.97
N ARG A 85 9.15 -10.40 -4.29
CA ARG A 85 9.75 -11.63 -3.72
C ARG A 85 11.22 -11.81 -4.11
N CYS A 86 11.63 -11.36 -5.31
CA CYS A 86 13.02 -11.45 -5.77
C CYS A 86 14.00 -10.54 -5.01
N LEU A 87 13.51 -9.57 -4.24
CA LEU A 87 14.34 -8.53 -3.58
C LEU A 87 14.75 -8.88 -2.13
N ALA A 88 14.28 -10.01 -1.59
CA ALA A 88 14.54 -10.47 -0.22
C ALA A 88 15.97 -10.99 0.11
N PRO A 89 16.77 -11.57 -0.81
CA PRO A 89 17.99 -12.29 -0.40
C PRO A 89 19.22 -11.48 0.07
N GLN A 90 19.21 -10.14 0.08
CA GLN A 90 20.46 -9.35 0.25
C GLN A 90 20.61 -8.62 1.60
N LEU A 91 20.00 -9.13 2.69
CA LEU A 91 19.86 -8.38 3.96
C LEU A 91 20.84 -8.79 5.08
N ALA A 92 21.80 -9.69 4.81
CA ALA A 92 22.57 -10.39 5.85
C ALA A 92 23.41 -9.49 6.79
N ASN A 93 23.57 -8.19 6.50
CA ASN A 93 24.39 -7.26 7.28
C ASN A 93 23.62 -6.03 7.82
N MET A 94 22.30 -5.99 7.68
CA MET A 94 21.46 -4.88 8.19
C MET A 94 20.60 -5.34 9.37
N PRO A 95 20.19 -4.44 10.29
CA PRO A 95 19.27 -4.76 11.39
C PRO A 95 17.82 -4.89 10.87
N LEU A 96 17.62 -5.80 9.93
CA LEU A 96 16.38 -6.06 9.23
C LEU A 96 15.95 -7.51 9.47
N THR A 97 14.67 -7.70 9.76
CA THR A 97 14.04 -9.02 9.75
C THR A 97 13.53 -9.28 8.32
N PRO A 98 13.86 -10.42 7.69
CA PRO A 98 13.31 -10.77 6.39
C PRO A 98 11.78 -10.79 6.43
N VAL A 99 11.15 -10.05 5.52
CA VAL A 99 9.69 -10.00 5.33
C VAL A 99 9.31 -10.59 3.98
N THR A 100 8.18 -11.27 3.95
CA THR A 100 7.53 -11.80 2.75
C THR A 100 6.30 -10.96 2.46
N VAL A 101 5.97 -10.83 1.16
CA VAL A 101 4.76 -10.15 0.69
C VAL A 101 3.78 -11.16 0.13
N ASP A 102 2.55 -11.15 0.65
CA ASP A 102 1.47 -11.97 0.14
C ASP A 102 0.09 -11.33 0.33
N ILE A 103 -0.95 -12.03 -0.12
CA ILE A 103 -2.34 -11.68 0.19
C ILE A 103 -2.51 -11.49 1.70
N GLY A 104 -3.37 -10.56 2.12
CA GLY A 104 -3.44 -10.19 3.54
C GLY A 104 -3.85 -11.32 4.49
N ASP A 105 -4.49 -12.36 3.98
CA ASP A 105 -4.80 -13.60 4.70
C ASP A 105 -3.56 -14.38 5.18
N ALA A 106 -2.38 -14.06 4.65
CA ALA A 106 -1.13 -14.71 5.04
C ALA A 106 -0.55 -14.18 6.36
N ALA A 107 -1.03 -13.05 6.86
CA ALA A 107 -0.65 -12.50 8.16
C ALA A 107 -1.73 -12.77 9.23
N THR A 108 -1.40 -12.47 10.49
CA THR A 108 -2.37 -12.56 11.60
C THR A 108 -3.61 -11.71 11.30
N ILE A 109 -4.81 -12.30 11.42
CA ILE A 109 -6.10 -11.61 11.26
C ILE A 109 -6.60 -11.16 12.63
N ILE A 110 -6.85 -9.86 12.80
CA ILE A 110 -7.36 -9.26 14.05
C ILE A 110 -8.74 -8.67 13.77
N ASP A 111 -9.73 -8.98 14.62
CA ASP A 111 -11.13 -8.54 14.48
C ASP A 111 -11.76 -8.80 13.09
N ASN A 112 -11.42 -9.95 12.49
CA ASN A 112 -11.83 -10.33 11.13
C ASN A 112 -11.41 -9.35 10.02
N TYR A 113 -10.48 -8.44 10.29
CA TYR A 113 -9.93 -7.60 9.24
C TYR A 113 -8.89 -8.34 8.39
N ARG A 114 -9.07 -8.28 7.07
CA ARG A 114 -8.19 -8.86 6.07
C ARG A 114 -7.76 -7.74 5.13
N PRO A 115 -6.50 -7.26 5.20
CA PRO A 115 -6.00 -6.36 4.17
C PRO A 115 -5.91 -7.08 2.84
N ASP A 116 -5.81 -6.35 1.74
CA ASP A 116 -5.60 -6.98 0.43
C ASP A 116 -4.18 -7.58 0.35
N VAL A 117 -3.21 -6.91 0.98
CA VAL A 117 -1.79 -7.31 0.97
C VAL A 117 -1.19 -7.24 2.38
N ALA A 118 -0.28 -8.15 2.69
CA ALA A 118 0.49 -8.17 3.92
C ALA A 118 1.99 -8.30 3.70
N PHE A 119 2.74 -7.62 4.56
CA PHE A 119 4.17 -7.79 4.75
C PHE A 119 4.39 -8.44 6.11
N PHE A 120 4.91 -9.67 6.14
CA PHE A 120 4.96 -10.47 7.37
C PHE A 120 6.23 -11.33 7.41
N THR A 121 6.60 -11.80 8.60
CA THR A 121 7.74 -12.71 8.77
C THR A 121 7.31 -14.17 8.69
N ALA A 122 8.25 -15.11 8.60
CA ALA A 122 7.98 -16.52 8.32
C ALA A 122 7.02 -17.23 9.32
N ASP A 123 6.83 -16.66 10.50
CA ASP A 123 5.93 -17.12 11.58
C ASP A 123 4.52 -16.51 11.53
N ALA A 124 4.13 -15.87 10.41
CA ALA A 124 2.83 -15.19 10.26
C ALA A 124 2.58 -14.12 11.36
N SER A 125 3.65 -13.41 11.72
CA SER A 125 3.67 -12.27 12.66
C SER A 125 2.68 -11.15 12.29
N PRO A 126 2.41 -10.17 13.18
CA PRO A 126 1.64 -8.98 12.83
C PRO A 126 2.07 -8.40 11.47
N ASN A 127 1.07 -8.01 10.68
CA ASN A 127 1.30 -7.42 9.38
C ASN A 127 2.06 -6.09 9.55
N ARG A 128 3.34 -6.08 9.13
CA ARG A 128 4.27 -4.96 9.34
C ARG A 128 4.01 -3.79 8.41
N CYS A 129 3.31 -4.03 7.29
CA CYS A 129 2.86 -3.00 6.36
C CYS A 129 1.64 -3.48 5.58
N PRO A 130 0.43 -3.28 6.13
CA PRO A 130 -0.79 -3.66 5.44
C PRO A 130 -0.98 -2.83 4.17
N GLY A 131 -1.32 -3.47 3.05
CA GLY A 131 -1.66 -2.81 1.79
C GLY A 131 -3.16 -2.84 1.53
N ASP A 132 -3.69 -1.74 0.99
CA ASP A 132 -5.08 -1.63 0.50
C ASP A 132 -5.06 -1.47 -1.02
N LEU A 133 -5.78 -2.31 -1.75
CA LEU A 133 -5.93 -2.22 -3.19
C LEU A 133 -7.26 -1.53 -3.51
N LYS A 134 -7.19 -0.47 -4.31
CA LYS A 134 -8.39 0.26 -4.76
C LYS A 134 -8.38 0.42 -6.27
N VAL A 135 -9.56 0.58 -6.83
CA VAL A 135 -9.71 1.07 -8.21
C VAL A 135 -9.91 2.58 -8.17
N SER A 136 -9.35 3.27 -9.14
CA SER A 136 -9.27 4.73 -9.25
C SER A 136 -10.63 5.40 -9.23
N TRP A 137 -11.64 4.78 -9.85
CA TRP A 137 -13.02 5.27 -9.82
C TRP A 137 -13.72 5.11 -8.46
N LYS A 138 -13.13 4.37 -7.50
CA LYS A 138 -13.58 4.33 -6.11
C LYS A 138 -12.73 5.19 -5.20
N TRP A 139 -11.44 5.32 -5.47
CA TRP A 139 -10.54 6.12 -4.64
C TRP A 139 -9.30 6.54 -5.41
N GLU A 140 -8.97 7.82 -5.33
CA GLU A 140 -7.73 8.42 -5.79
C GLU A 140 -7.37 9.65 -4.95
N THR A 141 -6.12 10.08 -5.02
CA THR A 141 -5.60 11.24 -4.29
C THR A 141 -6.30 12.54 -4.71
N GLY A 142 -6.78 12.63 -5.95
CA GLY A 142 -7.59 13.75 -6.44
C GLY A 142 -8.86 14.00 -5.62
N TYR A 143 -9.46 12.94 -5.06
CA TYR A 143 -10.69 13.03 -4.26
C TYR A 143 -10.52 13.89 -3.01
N ARG A 144 -9.30 14.02 -2.49
CA ARG A 144 -8.97 14.89 -1.34
C ARG A 144 -9.45 16.32 -1.53
N THR A 145 -9.22 16.89 -2.71
CA THR A 145 -9.52 18.29 -3.03
C THR A 145 -10.72 18.44 -3.94
N SER A 146 -11.46 17.34 -4.18
CA SER A 146 -12.64 17.37 -5.03
C SER A 146 -13.68 18.37 -4.51
N GLN A 147 -14.41 18.97 -5.45
CA GLN A 147 -15.59 19.77 -5.14
C GLN A 147 -16.80 18.92 -4.76
N VAL A 148 -16.79 17.62 -5.11
CA VAL A 148 -17.84 16.67 -4.79
C VAL A 148 -17.67 16.18 -3.34
N PRO A 149 -18.63 16.47 -2.43
CA PRO A 149 -18.49 16.09 -1.02
C PRO A 149 -18.39 14.57 -0.80
N ALA A 150 -19.04 13.78 -1.65
CA ALA A 150 -18.98 12.32 -1.57
C ALA A 150 -17.57 11.77 -1.83
N GLU A 151 -16.84 12.32 -2.80
CA GLU A 151 -15.46 11.93 -3.10
C GLU A 151 -14.52 12.27 -1.95
N ARG A 152 -14.63 13.49 -1.40
CA ARG A 152 -13.84 13.87 -0.20
C ARG A 152 -14.13 12.96 0.99
N LYS A 153 -15.40 12.57 1.18
CA LYS A 153 -15.79 11.65 2.24
C LYS A 153 -15.17 10.27 2.01
N GLU A 154 -15.24 9.73 0.80
CA GLU A 154 -14.63 8.45 0.44
C GLU A 154 -13.11 8.48 0.66
N TYR A 155 -12.45 9.59 0.29
CA TYR A 155 -11.04 9.80 0.55
C TYR A 155 -10.70 9.63 2.04
N MET A 156 -11.46 10.31 2.91
CA MET A 156 -11.26 10.25 4.35
C MET A 156 -11.68 8.91 4.96
N GLN A 157 -12.70 8.24 4.41
CA GLN A 157 -13.13 6.93 4.88
C GLN A 157 -12.04 5.87 4.69
N VAL A 158 -11.39 5.85 3.52
CA VAL A 158 -10.24 4.97 3.29
C VAL A 158 -9.09 5.31 4.25
N LEU A 159 -8.77 6.60 4.45
CA LEU A 159 -7.74 6.99 5.41
C LEU A 159 -8.07 6.60 6.87
N SER A 160 -9.33 6.73 7.28
CA SER A 160 -9.79 6.28 8.60
C SER A 160 -9.68 4.77 8.72
N GLN A 161 -10.07 4.04 7.68
CA GLN A 161 -10.00 2.59 7.62
C GLN A 161 -8.56 2.10 7.74
N VAL A 162 -7.63 2.62 6.92
CA VAL A 162 -6.21 2.23 7.01
C VAL A 162 -5.61 2.55 8.38
N ASN A 163 -5.96 3.68 8.99
CA ASN A 163 -5.48 4.08 10.31
C ASN A 163 -5.93 3.14 11.43
N TYR A 164 -7.20 2.73 11.39
CA TYR A 164 -7.76 1.78 12.35
C TYR A 164 -6.96 0.47 12.33
N TYR A 165 -6.62 -0.03 11.15
CA TYR A 165 -5.87 -1.28 10.99
C TYR A 165 -4.38 -1.16 11.31
N MET A 166 -3.77 0.00 11.00
CA MET A 166 -2.41 0.29 11.48
C MET A 166 -2.35 0.23 13.01
N LYS A 167 -3.43 0.59 13.71
CA LYS A 167 -3.50 0.48 15.17
C LYS A 167 -3.45 -0.98 15.63
N GLN A 168 -4.22 -1.84 14.98
CA GLN A 168 -4.34 -3.25 15.37
C GLN A 168 -3.02 -4.01 15.24
N HIS A 169 -2.24 -3.71 14.20
CA HIS A 169 -0.93 -4.35 13.97
C HIS A 169 0.24 -3.57 14.55
N HIS A 170 -0.02 -2.45 15.24
CA HIS A 170 0.99 -1.47 15.63
C HIS A 170 1.86 -0.99 14.46
N ALA A 171 1.42 -1.17 13.21
CA ALA A 171 2.22 -0.87 12.03
C ALA A 171 2.41 0.64 11.86
N ARG A 172 3.66 1.06 11.71
CA ARG A 172 4.03 2.46 11.43
C ARG A 172 3.86 2.82 9.96
N TYR A 173 3.96 1.84 9.05
CA TYR A 173 3.93 2.03 7.61
C TYR A 173 2.77 1.26 6.97
N ARG A 174 2.18 1.83 5.92
CA ARG A 174 1.06 1.30 5.13
C ARG A 174 1.08 1.99 3.76
N TYR A 175 0.32 1.48 2.80
CA TYR A 175 0.03 2.17 1.57
C TYR A 175 -1.39 1.86 1.05
N VAL A 176 -1.87 2.74 0.19
CA VAL A 176 -2.97 2.45 -0.74
C VAL A 176 -2.37 2.38 -2.14
N LEU A 177 -2.69 1.33 -2.89
CA LEU A 177 -2.29 1.19 -4.28
C LEU A 177 -3.55 1.12 -5.15
N SER A 178 -3.59 1.93 -6.20
CA SER A 178 -4.62 1.86 -7.23
C SER A 178 -4.05 1.56 -8.60
N ASP A 179 -4.92 1.45 -9.59
CA ASP A 179 -4.56 1.31 -11.01
C ASP A 179 -3.90 2.57 -11.61
N ILE A 180 -3.87 3.69 -10.88
CA ILE A 180 -3.24 4.94 -11.32
C ILE A 180 -2.08 5.41 -10.42
N GLU A 181 -2.04 5.01 -9.15
CA GLU A 181 -1.03 5.52 -8.22
C GLU A 181 -0.73 4.62 -7.01
N LEU A 182 0.45 4.82 -6.41
CA LEU A 182 0.82 4.34 -5.08
C LEU A 182 0.84 5.52 -4.10
N VAL A 183 0.19 5.37 -2.95
CA VAL A 183 0.16 6.37 -1.88
C VAL A 183 0.75 5.78 -0.60
N PRO A 184 2.03 6.04 -0.29
CA PRO A 184 2.64 5.66 0.98
C PRO A 184 2.06 6.45 2.16
N ILE A 185 1.84 5.76 3.27
CA ILE A 185 1.26 6.31 4.49
C ILE A 185 2.14 5.93 5.68
N LYS A 186 2.43 6.91 6.53
CA LYS A 186 3.15 6.72 7.79
C LYS A 186 2.26 7.17 8.94
N ARG A 187 2.07 6.33 9.95
CA ARG A 187 1.47 6.75 11.21
C ARG A 187 2.54 7.34 12.12
N VAL A 188 2.24 8.49 12.72
CA VAL A 188 3.20 9.27 13.51
C VAL A 188 3.15 8.90 14.99
N ASP A 189 1.95 8.63 15.50
CA ASP A 189 1.70 8.41 16.91
C ASP A 189 0.47 7.52 17.16
N GLU A 190 0.23 7.21 18.43
CA GLU A 190 -0.93 6.42 18.88
C GLU A 190 -2.26 7.15 18.72
N ASN A 191 -2.25 8.50 18.68
CA ASN A 191 -3.44 9.34 18.49
C ASN A 191 -4.05 9.19 17.09
N GLY A 192 -3.36 8.50 16.19
CA GLY A 192 -3.84 8.22 14.84
C GLY A 192 -3.46 9.31 13.85
N ASN A 193 -2.47 10.14 14.17
CA ASN A 193 -1.97 11.12 13.22
C ASN A 193 -1.25 10.41 12.07
N LEU A 194 -1.65 10.72 10.84
CA LEU A 194 -1.08 10.14 9.63
C LEU A 194 -0.30 11.19 8.85
N LEU A 195 0.85 10.80 8.29
CA LEU A 195 1.49 11.45 7.15
C LEU A 195 1.14 10.68 5.88
N VAL A 196 0.52 11.37 4.94
CA VAL A 196 0.22 10.83 3.61
C VAL A 196 1.22 11.42 2.63
N ALA A 197 2.02 10.58 1.99
CA ALA A 197 3.03 11.02 1.03
C ALA A 197 2.39 11.47 -0.29
N GLN A 198 3.18 12.16 -1.12
CA GLN A 198 2.79 12.45 -2.50
C GLN A 198 2.55 11.14 -3.26
N ALA A 199 1.45 11.08 -4.01
CA ALA A 199 1.14 9.94 -4.85
C ALA A 199 2.24 9.71 -5.91
N ILE A 200 2.64 8.45 -6.07
CA ILE A 200 3.58 7.98 -7.08
C ILE A 200 2.75 7.41 -8.23
N PRO A 201 2.65 8.10 -9.38
CA PRO A 201 1.87 7.61 -10.52
C PRO A 201 2.56 6.40 -11.18
N TRP A 202 1.79 5.52 -11.82
CA TRP A 202 2.37 4.39 -12.58
C TRP A 202 3.24 4.85 -13.74
N GLU A 203 2.97 6.03 -14.29
CA GLU A 203 3.74 6.64 -15.36
C GLU A 203 5.10 7.18 -14.88
N ALA A 204 5.36 7.22 -13.57
CA ALA A 204 6.64 7.64 -13.01
C ALA A 204 7.76 6.75 -13.56
N LYS A 205 8.66 7.37 -14.32
CA LYS A 205 9.80 6.70 -14.97
C LYS A 205 10.97 7.66 -15.12
N GLY A 206 12.15 7.10 -15.37
CA GLY A 206 13.38 7.84 -15.60
C GLY A 206 14.29 7.90 -14.39
N PRO A 207 15.52 8.42 -14.57
CA PRO A 207 16.47 8.58 -13.49
C PRO A 207 15.89 9.53 -12.43
N GLU A 208 16.25 9.29 -11.16
CA GLU A 208 15.86 10.11 -10.02
C GLU A 208 14.37 10.16 -9.67
N CYS A 209 13.54 9.36 -10.33
CA CYS A 209 12.12 9.20 -10.02
C CYS A 209 11.90 7.99 -9.10
N VAL A 210 10.97 8.11 -8.15
CA VAL A 210 10.45 6.95 -7.43
C VAL A 210 9.36 6.32 -8.29
N THR A 211 9.56 5.09 -8.73
CA THR A 211 8.54 4.29 -9.41
C THR A 211 7.67 3.55 -8.40
N VAL A 212 6.51 3.05 -8.81
CA VAL A 212 5.63 2.24 -7.92
C VAL A 212 6.39 1.05 -7.32
N LEU A 213 7.18 0.33 -8.12
CA LEU A 213 7.98 -0.80 -7.65
C LEU A 213 9.05 -0.38 -6.64
N LEU A 214 9.78 0.71 -6.91
CA LEU A 214 10.78 1.22 -5.97
C LEU A 214 10.13 1.69 -4.66
N GLY A 215 8.95 2.31 -4.74
CA GLY A 215 8.16 2.72 -3.58
C GLY A 215 7.70 1.54 -2.72
N LEU A 216 7.15 0.49 -3.34
CA LEU A 216 6.73 -0.74 -2.66
C LEU A 216 7.90 -1.49 -2.05
N TRP A 217 9.02 -1.58 -2.76
CA TRP A 217 10.24 -2.17 -2.22
C TRP A 217 10.74 -1.38 -1.00
N TYR A 218 10.78 -0.06 -1.08
CA TYR A 218 11.20 0.78 0.03
C TYR A 218 10.27 0.64 1.25
N LEU A 219 8.96 0.55 1.03
CA LEU A 219 8.00 0.19 2.09
C LEU A 219 8.35 -1.17 2.72
N GLY A 220 8.73 -2.16 1.91
CA GLY A 220 9.26 -3.44 2.41
C GLY A 220 10.48 -3.30 3.30
N MET A 221 11.45 -2.45 2.91
CA MET A 221 12.65 -2.18 3.72
C MET A 221 12.30 -1.52 5.06
N LEU A 222 11.37 -0.56 5.07
CA LEU A 222 10.88 0.08 6.29
C LEU A 222 10.14 -0.91 7.20
N SER A 223 9.40 -1.85 6.61
CA SER A 223 8.67 -2.92 7.32
C SER A 223 9.60 -3.99 7.88
N ALA A 224 10.73 -4.22 7.23
CA ALA A 224 11.76 -5.14 7.66
C ALA A 224 12.57 -4.61 8.85
N ALA A 225 12.63 -3.28 9.05
CA ALA A 225 13.40 -2.67 10.13
C ALA A 225 13.02 -3.24 11.49
N ASN A 226 13.98 -3.71 12.29
CA ASN A 226 13.68 -4.44 13.54
C ASN A 226 12.86 -3.63 14.56
N TYR A 227 13.04 -2.31 14.62
CA TYR A 227 12.45 -1.45 15.66
C TYR A 227 11.56 -0.32 15.12
N ASP A 228 11.78 0.12 13.88
CA ASP A 228 11.06 1.28 13.33
C ASP A 228 9.76 0.90 12.61
N TRP A 229 9.53 -0.39 12.36
CA TRP A 229 8.32 -0.83 11.65
C TRP A 229 7.04 -0.66 12.46
N GLN A 230 7.13 -0.58 13.80
CA GLN A 230 6.00 -0.49 14.71
C GLN A 230 5.98 0.80 15.55
N LEU A 231 4.80 1.21 16.00
CA LEU A 231 4.61 2.22 17.04
C LEU A 231 4.54 1.52 18.40
N LEU A 232 5.55 1.82 19.23
CA LEU A 232 5.60 1.42 20.64
C LEU A 232 4.81 2.39 21.52
#